data_AF-A0A953BUS4-F1
#
_entry.id   AF-A0A953BUS4-F1
#
_cell.length_a   1.000
_cell.length_b   1.000
_cell.length_c   1.000
_cell.angle_alpha   90.00
_cell.angle_beta   90.00
_cell.angle_gamma   90.00
#
_symmetry.space_group_name_H-M   'P 1'
#
loop_
_entity.id
_entity.type
_entity.pdbx_description
1 polymer ?
#
loop_
_entity_poly.entity_id
_entity_poly.type
_entity_poly.pdbx_seq_one_letter_code
_entity_poly.pdbx_strand_id
1 'polypeptide(L)'
;MSTFNFSIPLGSVDLDKLETDADYRREAQRLLPDALTRIGEKTAEVAWTELQKSFRGIPGFKGNSSSSDKSRFIQEGGQNHRRNASAQDRREVEKHIIEELKEIKRRTE
;
A
#
# COMPACT_ATOMS: atom_id res chain seq x y z
N MET A 1 -4.22 13.32 11.46
CA MET A 1 -3.04 12.68 10.85
C MET A 1 -3.40 11.23 10.61
N SER A 2 -3.62 10.83 9.35
CA SER A 2 -3.86 9.42 9.03
C SER A 2 -2.56 8.66 9.16
N THR A 3 -2.40 7.90 10.24
CA THR A 3 -1.30 6.97 10.45
C THR A 3 -1.52 5.78 9.52
N PHE A 4 -0.99 5.85 8.31
CA PHE A 4 -0.83 4.70 7.45
C PHE A 4 0.18 3.76 8.11
N ASN A 5 -0.29 2.81 8.92
CA ASN A 5 0.57 1.89 9.67
C ASN A 5 0.92 0.65 8.83
N PHE A 6 1.43 0.87 7.62
CA PHE A 6 1.79 -0.18 6.68
C PHE A 6 3.25 -0.03 6.30
N SER A 7 4.05 -1.10 6.47
CA SER A 7 5.42 -1.13 5.94
C SER A 7 5.35 -1.15 4.42
N ILE A 8 5.83 -0.08 3.79
CA ILE A 8 6.02 -0.03 2.35
C ILE A 8 7.37 -0.72 2.12
N PRO A 9 7.45 -1.89 1.47
CA PRO A 9 8.75 -2.44 1.17
C PRO A 9 9.39 -1.55 0.12
N LEU A 10 10.39 -0.82 0.58
CA LEU A 10 11.13 0.13 -0.21
C LEU A 10 11.99 -0.56 -1.29
N GLY A 11 12.03 -1.89 -1.32
CA GLY A 11 12.83 -2.65 -2.27
C GLY A 11 14.32 -2.43 -2.03
N SER A 12 15.14 -2.64 -3.08
CA SER A 12 16.57 -2.37 -3.04
C SER A 12 16.84 -0.87 -3.24
N VAL A 13 16.45 -0.04 -2.26
CA VAL A 13 16.87 1.37 -2.26
C VAL A 13 18.30 1.44 -1.77
N ASP A 14 19.14 2.08 -2.57
CA ASP A 14 20.52 2.41 -2.22
C ASP A 14 20.51 3.68 -1.34
N LEU A 15 20.45 3.49 -0.02
CA LEU A 15 20.32 4.57 0.97
C LEU A 15 21.56 5.48 1.02
N ASP A 16 22.72 4.96 0.63
CA ASP A 16 23.98 5.71 0.62
C ASP A 16 23.93 6.84 -0.41
N LYS A 17 23.22 6.63 -1.52
CA LYS A 17 23.02 7.65 -2.57
C LYS A 17 21.98 8.72 -2.22
N LEU A 18 21.28 8.61 -1.10
CA LEU A 18 20.25 9.58 -0.69
C LEU A 18 20.85 10.69 0.18
N GLU A 19 21.54 11.65 -0.43
CA GLU A 19 22.20 12.74 0.28
C GLU A 19 21.34 14.01 0.37
N THR A 20 20.59 14.32 -0.69
CA THR A 20 19.80 15.54 -0.77
C THR A 20 18.30 15.27 -0.69
N ASP A 21 17.51 16.28 -0.29
CA ASP A 21 16.04 16.19 -0.33
C ASP A 21 15.49 15.85 -1.73
N ALA A 22 16.21 16.24 -2.79
CA ALA A 22 15.87 15.90 -4.16
C ALA A 22 16.05 14.40 -4.44
N ASP A 23 17.07 13.75 -3.88
CA ASP A 23 17.29 12.31 -4.02
C ASP A 23 16.18 11.51 -3.35
N TYR A 24 15.80 11.89 -2.11
CA TYR A 24 14.67 11.28 -1.41
C TYR A 24 13.37 11.42 -2.21
N ARG A 25 13.13 12.61 -2.77
CA ARG A 25 11.91 12.86 -3.55
C ARG A 25 11.86 12.01 -4.82
N ARG A 26 12.97 11.93 -5.56
CA ARG A 26 13.08 11.10 -6.76
C ARG A 26 12.79 9.64 -6.43
N GLU A 27 13.36 9.15 -5.33
CA GLU A 27 13.19 7.76 -4.92
C GLU A 27 11.76 7.48 -4.44
N ALA A 28 11.18 8.39 -3.67
CA ALA A 28 9.79 8.29 -3.23
C ALA A 28 8.81 8.27 -4.41
N GLN A 29 9.04 9.11 -5.43
CA GLN A 29 8.23 9.11 -6.65
C GLN A 29 8.36 7.81 -7.45
N ARG A 30 9.55 7.18 -7.46
CA ARG A 30 9.76 5.87 -8.06
C ARG A 30 8.95 4.78 -7.34
N LEU A 31 8.87 4.85 -6.01
CA LEU A 31 8.17 3.88 -5.16
C LEU A 31 6.66 4.11 -5.06
N LEU A 32 6.20 5.34 -5.34
CA LEU A 32 4.81 5.76 -5.16
C LEU A 32 3.77 4.84 -5.84
N PRO A 33 3.94 4.39 -7.11
CA PRO A 33 2.95 3.52 -7.76
C PRO A 33 2.75 2.19 -7.04
N ASP A 34 3.84 1.60 -6.54
CA ASP A 34 3.81 0.31 -5.85
C ASP A 34 3.25 0.47 -4.44
N ALA A 35 3.61 1.55 -3.74
CA ALA A 35 3.05 1.90 -2.44
C ALA A 35 1.52 2.06 -2.51
N LEU A 36 1.01 2.82 -3.49
CA LEU A 36 -0.43 2.99 -3.69
C LEU A 36 -1.12 1.66 -4.00
N THR A 37 -0.50 0.81 -4.84
CA THR A 37 -1.06 -0.51 -5.14
C THR A 37 -1.20 -1.35 -3.86
N ARG A 38 -0.16 -1.39 -3.02
CA ARG A 38 -0.17 -2.14 -1.76
C ARG A 38 -1.18 -1.62 -0.74
N ILE A 39 -1.35 -0.30 -0.65
CA ILE A 39 -2.39 0.30 0.19
C ILE A 39 -3.76 -0.22 -0.25
N GLY A 40 -4.06 -0.17 -1.55
CA GLY A 40 -5.32 -0.70 -2.09
C GLY A 40 -5.49 -2.21 -1.88
N GLU A 41 -4.43 -3.00 -2.05
CA GLU A 41 -4.45 -4.44 -1.78
C GLU A 41 -4.76 -4.73 -0.32
N LYS A 42 -4.16 -3.98 0.61
CA LYS A 42 -4.42 -4.13 2.06
C LYS A 42 -5.83 -3.74 2.44
N THR A 43 -6.33 -2.63 1.90
CA THR A 43 -7.73 -2.22 2.09
C THR A 43 -8.69 -3.28 1.54
N ALA A 44 -8.41 -3.82 0.36
CA ALA A 44 -9.21 -4.88 -0.25
C ALA A 44 -9.13 -6.20 0.54
N GLU A 45 -7.97 -6.55 1.09
CA GLU A 45 -7.81 -7.72 1.95
C GLU A 45 -8.68 -7.64 3.22
N VAL A 46 -8.71 -6.46 3.86
CA VAL A 46 -9.56 -6.20 5.03
C VAL A 46 -11.04 -6.24 4.63
N ALA A 47 -11.41 -5.54 3.56
CA ALA A 47 -12.79 -5.50 3.06
C ALA A 47 -13.30 -6.90 2.69
N TRP A 48 -12.47 -7.70 2.04
CA TRP A 48 -12.77 -9.09 1.72
C TRP A 48 -13.03 -9.92 2.97
N THR A 49 -12.14 -9.80 3.96
CA THR A 49 -12.27 -10.51 5.23
C THR A 49 -13.58 -10.14 5.95
N GLU A 50 -13.95 -8.86 5.92
CA GLU A 50 -15.18 -8.38 6.54
C GLU A 50 -16.42 -8.88 5.78
N LEU A 51 -16.42 -8.80 4.45
CA LEU A 51 -17.48 -9.39 3.62
C LEU A 51 -17.69 -10.86 3.95
N GLN A 52 -16.63 -11.66 3.98
CA GLN A 52 -16.72 -13.09 4.29
C GLN A 52 -17.32 -13.35 5.69
N LYS A 53 -17.01 -12.52 6.69
CA LYS A 53 -17.64 -12.63 8.02
C LYS A 53 -19.13 -12.30 7.97
N SER A 54 -19.53 -11.22 7.28
CA SER A 54 -20.93 -10.82 7.18
C SER A 54 -21.81 -11.86 6.48
N PHE A 55 -21.24 -12.65 5.58
CA PHE A 55 -21.93 -13.72 4.88
C PHE A 55 -21.91 -15.08 5.59
N ARG A 56 -21.09 -15.27 6.65
CA ARG A 56 -21.12 -16.48 7.47
C ARG A 56 -22.45 -16.56 8.23
N GLY A 57 -23.34 -17.44 7.76
CA GLY A 57 -24.61 -17.74 8.42
C GLY A 57 -25.86 -17.38 7.62
N ILE A 58 -25.72 -16.77 6.43
CA ILE A 58 -26.85 -16.53 5.53
C ILE A 58 -27.21 -17.84 4.81
N PRO A 59 -28.42 -18.41 5.02
CA PRO A 59 -28.86 -19.63 4.35
C PRO A 59 -28.86 -19.42 2.83
N GLY A 60 -28.16 -20.29 2.09
CA GLY A 60 -28.04 -20.19 0.62
C GLY A 60 -26.85 -19.36 0.12
N PHE A 61 -26.16 -18.61 0.98
CA PHE A 61 -24.93 -17.93 0.61
C PHE A 61 -23.72 -18.79 0.95
N LYS A 62 -23.17 -19.51 -0.04
CA LYS A 62 -21.89 -20.21 0.14
C LYS A 62 -20.78 -19.15 0.13
N GLY A 63 -20.28 -18.79 1.31
CA GLY A 63 -19.05 -18.02 1.52
C GLY A 63 -17.78 -18.79 1.10
N ASN A 64 -17.83 -19.47 -0.04
CA ASN A 64 -16.73 -20.22 -0.64
C ASN A 64 -16.23 -19.45 -1.87
N SER A 65 -15.87 -18.19 -1.67
CA SER A 65 -15.02 -17.53 -2.65
C SER A 65 -13.66 -18.23 -2.64
N SER A 66 -13.22 -18.74 -3.78
CA SER A 66 -11.97 -19.48 -3.88
C SER A 66 -10.76 -18.61 -3.48
N SER A 67 -9.63 -19.23 -3.12
CA SER A 67 -8.38 -18.48 -2.90
C SER A 67 -7.99 -17.63 -4.11
N SER A 68 -8.34 -18.09 -5.33
CA SER A 68 -8.17 -17.31 -6.57
C SER A 68 -9.07 -16.08 -6.63
N ASP A 69 -10.31 -16.15 -6.17
CA ASP A 69 -11.21 -14.98 -6.14
C ASP A 69 -10.73 -13.94 -5.12
N LYS A 70 -10.25 -14.40 -3.95
CA LYS A 70 -9.61 -13.52 -2.96
C LYS A 70 -8.41 -12.81 -3.58
N SER A 71 -7.52 -13.55 -4.24
CA SER A 71 -6.33 -12.99 -4.87
C SER A 71 -6.69 -11.95 -5.94
N ARG A 72 -7.68 -12.25 -6.79
CA ARG A 72 -8.15 -11.33 -7.83
C ARG A 72 -8.74 -10.05 -7.23
N PHE A 73 -9.62 -10.19 -6.23
CA PHE A 73 -10.24 -9.05 -5.55
C PHE A 73 -9.20 -8.11 -4.94
N ILE A 74 -8.18 -8.68 -4.28
CA ILE A 74 -7.08 -7.92 -3.68
C ILE A 74 -6.29 -7.17 -4.76
N GLN A 75 -5.87 -7.86 -5.82
CA GLN A 75 -5.11 -7.27 -6.92
C GLN A 75 -5.89 -6.15 -7.62
N GLU A 76 -7.18 -6.36 -7.89
CA GLU A 76 -8.05 -5.34 -8.49
C GLU A 76 -8.20 -4.13 -7.57
N GLY A 77 -8.37 -4.35 -6.25
CA GLY A 77 -8.40 -3.29 -5.25
C GLY A 77 -7.13 -2.43 -5.26
N GLY A 78 -5.96 -3.06 -5.36
CA GLY A 78 -4.68 -2.36 -5.51
C GLY A 78 -4.60 -1.52 -6.78
N GLN A 79 -4.91 -2.12 -7.92
CA GLN A 79 -4.86 -1.45 -9.22
C GLN A 79 -5.84 -0.27 -9.29
N ASN A 80 -7.05 -0.45 -8.76
CA ASN A 80 -8.08 0.58 -8.72
C ASN A 80 -7.68 1.73 -7.79
N HIS A 81 -7.14 1.44 -6.61
CA HIS A 81 -6.66 2.48 -5.70
C HIS A 81 -5.55 3.31 -6.35
N ARG A 82 -4.53 2.66 -6.94
CA ARG A 82 -3.46 3.37 -7.64
C ARG A 82 -3.98 4.29 -8.75
N ARG A 83 -4.92 3.82 -9.58
CA ARG A 83 -5.47 4.58 -10.70
C ARG A 83 -6.30 5.77 -10.23
N ASN A 84 -7.08 5.59 -9.17
CA ASN A 84 -8.04 6.58 -8.69
C ASN A 84 -7.55 7.44 -7.52
N ALA A 85 -6.34 7.20 -7.01
CA ALA A 85 -5.75 7.97 -5.92
C ALA A 85 -5.68 9.46 -6.29
N SER A 86 -6.19 10.30 -5.39
CA SER A 86 -6.24 11.75 -5.60
C SER A 86 -4.83 12.34 -5.60
N ALA A 87 -4.71 13.57 -6.10
CA ALA A 87 -3.44 14.30 -6.04
C ALA A 87 -2.99 14.53 -4.59
N GLN A 88 -3.92 14.67 -3.65
CA GLN A 88 -3.62 14.81 -2.23
C GLN A 88 -3.09 13.48 -1.66
N ASP A 89 -3.80 12.36 -1.89
CA ASP A 89 -3.37 11.05 -1.40
C ASP A 89 -1.97 10.69 -1.91
N ARG A 90 -1.71 10.96 -3.19
CA ARG A 90 -0.39 10.75 -3.80
C ARG A 90 0.71 11.54 -3.07
N ARG A 91 0.45 12.81 -2.72
CA ARG A 91 1.42 13.64 -1.99
C ARG A 91 1.61 13.16 -0.56
N GLU A 92 0.55 12.74 0.11
CA GLU A 92 0.64 12.20 1.47
C GLU A 92 1.46 10.90 1.50
N VAL A 93 1.24 10.00 0.54
CA VAL A 93 2.02 8.76 0.41
C VAL A 93 3.47 9.05 0.02
N GLU A 94 3.73 9.97 -0.92
CA GLU A 94 5.09 10.41 -1.25
C GLU A 94 5.83 10.93 -0.01
N LYS A 95 5.17 11.79 0.78
CA LYS A 95 5.73 12.32 2.02
C LYS A 95 6.04 11.21 3.02
N HIS A 96 5.14 10.26 3.18
CA HIS A 96 5.34 9.14 4.09
C HIS A 96 6.53 8.27 3.68
N ILE A 97 6.69 7.97 2.39
CA ILE A 97 7.85 7.23 1.87
C ILE A 97 9.15 7.98 2.16
N ILE A 98 9.18 9.31 1.98
CA ILE A 98 10.36 10.14 2.30
C ILE A 98 10.69 10.04 3.80
N GLU A 99 9.68 10.14 4.67
CA GLU A 99 9.86 10.04 6.12
C GLU A 99 10.43 8.66 6.52
N GLU A 100 9.92 7.58 5.93
CA GLU A 100 10.39 6.21 6.16
C GLU A 100 11.84 6.01 5.66
N LEU A 101 12.18 6.51 4.46
CA LEU A 101 13.54 6.46 3.92
C LEU A 101 14.54 7.19 4.83
N LYS A 102 14.19 8.39 5.31
CA LYS A 102 15.02 9.17 6.24
C LYS A 102 15.17 8.46 7.59
N GLU A 103 14.12 7.82 8.08
CA GLU A 103 14.18 7.05 9.31
C GLU A 103 15.10 5.83 9.19
N ILE A 104 15.01 5.08 8.09
CA ILE A 104 15.85 3.91 7.87
C ILE A 104 17.32 4.29 7.74
N LYS A 105 17.63 5.37 6.99
CA LYS A 105 19.01 5.87 6.88
C LYS A 105 19.60 6.21 8.26
N ARG A 106 18.87 6.96 9.09
CA ARG A 106 19.28 7.31 10.46
C ARG A 106 19.48 6.12 11.39
N ARG A 107 18.82 4.98 11.13
CA ARG A 107 18.98 3.74 11.91
C ARG A 107 20.16 2.89 11.45
N THR A 108 20.66 3.15 10.24
CA THR A 108 21.73 2.38 9.59
C THR A 108 23.08 3.10 9.70
N GLU A 109 23.07 4.41 9.94
CA GLU A 109 24.20 5.25 10.39
C GLU A 109 24.51 5.02 11.88
#